data_AF-A0A959DM48-F1
#
_entry.id   AF-A0A959DM48-F1
#
_cell.length_a   1.000
_cell.length_b   1.000
_cell.length_c   1.000
_cell.angle_alpha   90.00
_cell.angle_beta   90.00
_cell.angle_gamma   90.00
#
_symmetry.space_group_name_H-M   'P 1'
#
loop_
_entity.id
_entity.type
_entity.pdbx_description
1 polymer ?
#
loop_
_entity_poly.entity_id
_entity_poly.type
_entity_poly.pdbx_seq_one_letter_code
_entity_poly.pdbx_strand_id
1 'polypeptide(L)'
;MTTNTTKAIFLVSLLSTIVGGYLYLEDVPGSPTLLTIGVLSQLVFTIWALYEIWSKSNLVQLDKIVWTAAFVVLNGIAGIFFYFVYRDKMVD
;
A
#
# COMPACT_ATOMS: atom_id res chain seq x y z
N MET A 1 4.12 3.84 -14.86
CA MET A 1 2.94 3.20 -14.27
C MET A 1 1.83 4.23 -14.28
N THR A 2 0.70 3.98 -14.95
CA THR A 2 -0.38 4.98 -14.95
C THR A 2 -1.08 4.97 -13.60
N THR A 3 -1.65 6.11 -13.23
CA THR A 3 -2.43 6.35 -12.01
C THR A 3 -3.45 5.22 -11.74
N ASN A 4 -4.05 4.71 -12.81
CA ASN A 4 -5.08 3.67 -12.75
C ASN A 4 -4.50 2.29 -12.38
N THR A 5 -3.30 1.97 -12.87
CA THR A 5 -2.65 0.68 -12.57
C THR A 5 -2.26 0.58 -11.10
N THR A 6 -1.75 1.66 -10.51
CA THR A 6 -1.40 1.66 -9.09
C THR A 6 -2.66 1.59 -8.20
N LYS A 7 -3.81 2.16 -8.63
CA LYS A 7 -5.08 2.06 -7.86
C LYS A 7 -5.50 0.60 -7.78
N ALA A 8 -5.47 -0.07 -8.93
CA ALA A 8 -5.85 -1.46 -9.05
C ALA A 8 -4.94 -2.36 -8.21
N ILE A 9 -3.62 -2.15 -8.26
CA ILE A 9 -2.67 -2.96 -7.48
C ILE A 9 -2.86 -2.78 -5.99
N PHE A 10 -3.08 -1.54 -5.51
CA PHE A 10 -3.36 -1.29 -4.10
C PHE A 10 -4.69 -1.92 -3.65
N LEU A 11 -5.75 -1.79 -4.44
CA LEU A 11 -7.04 -2.38 -4.11
C LEU A 11 -6.97 -3.91 -4.12
N VAL A 12 -6.29 -4.49 -5.10
CA VAL A 12 -6.09 -5.94 -5.16
C VAL A 12 -5.23 -6.41 -3.99
N SER A 13 -4.15 -5.72 -3.63
CA SER A 13 -3.32 -6.09 -2.48
C SER A 13 -4.08 -5.98 -1.16
N LEU A 14 -4.83 -4.90 -0.95
CA LEU A 14 -5.64 -4.68 0.24
C LEU A 14 -6.72 -5.78 0.37
N LEU A 15 -7.50 -6.01 -0.69
CA LEU A 15 -8.58 -6.98 -0.68
C LEU A 15 -8.07 -8.41 -0.55
N SER A 16 -7.01 -8.79 -1.27
CA SER A 16 -6.42 -10.13 -1.15
C SER A 16 -5.81 -10.38 0.22
N THR A 17 -5.26 -9.36 0.89
CA THR A 17 -4.75 -9.48 2.26
C THR A 17 -5.89 -9.62 3.27
N ILE A 18 -6.96 -8.83 3.14
CA ILE A 18 -8.14 -8.93 4.03
C ILE A 18 -8.85 -10.27 3.84
N VAL A 19 -9.18 -10.61 2.60
CA VAL A 19 -9.89 -11.86 2.26
C VAL A 19 -9.00 -13.07 2.54
N GLY A 20 -7.74 -13.04 2.14
CA GLY A 20 -6.77 -14.11 2.43
C GLY A 20 -6.55 -14.30 3.92
N GLY A 21 -6.47 -13.21 4.70
CA GLY A 21 -6.34 -13.27 6.15
C GLY A 21 -7.59 -13.85 6.83
N TYR A 22 -8.78 -13.45 6.39
CA TYR A 22 -10.03 -14.02 6.88
C TYR A 22 -10.13 -15.52 6.58
N LEU A 23 -9.87 -15.93 5.33
CA LEU A 23 -9.90 -17.34 4.92
C LEU A 23 -8.82 -18.18 5.62
N TYR A 24 -7.69 -17.57 5.98
CA TYR A 24 -6.64 -18.20 6.76
C TYR A 24 -7.09 -18.50 8.19
N LEU A 25 -7.90 -17.63 8.80
CA LEU A 25 -8.49 -17.87 10.12
C LEU A 25 -9.55 -18.98 10.11
N GLU A 26 -10.24 -19.15 8.98
CA GLU A 26 -11.26 -20.20 8.77
C GLU A 26 -10.66 -21.53 8.27
N ASP A 27 -9.33 -21.68 8.23
CA ASP A 27 -8.61 -22.88 7.77
C ASP A 27 -9.00 -23.35 6.34
N VAL A 28 -9.39 -22.42 5.47
CA VAL A 28 -9.80 -22.75 4.09
C VAL A 28 -8.58 -23.18 3.26
N PRO A 29 -8.64 -24.30 2.52
CA PRO A 29 -7.53 -24.75 1.69
C PRO A 29 -7.18 -23.73 0.59
N GLY A 30 -5.90 -23.39 0.47
CA GLY A 30 -5.40 -22.38 -0.47
C GLY A 30 -5.37 -20.95 0.09
N SER A 31 -5.92 -20.71 1.28
CA SER A 31 -5.85 -19.40 1.96
C SER A 31 -4.42 -18.90 2.24
N PRO A 32 -3.41 -19.74 2.59
CA PRO A 32 -2.06 -19.24 2.84
C PRO A 32 -1.42 -18.66 1.58
N THR A 33 -1.70 -19.26 0.41
CA THR A 33 -1.21 -18.79 -0.88
C THR A 33 -1.82 -17.42 -1.23
N LEU A 34 -3.14 -17.27 -1.06
CA LEU A 34 -3.82 -16.00 -1.32
C LEU A 34 -3.33 -14.89 -0.39
N LEU A 35 -3.17 -15.18 0.90
CA LEU A 35 -2.62 -14.25 1.87
C LEU A 35 -1.18 -13.85 1.50
N THR A 36 -0.34 -14.80 1.10
CA THR A 36 1.04 -14.53 0.67
C THR A 36 1.08 -13.59 -0.54
N ILE A 37 0.22 -13.83 -1.54
CA ILE A 37 0.10 -12.94 -2.72
C ILE A 37 -0.32 -11.53 -2.30
N GLY A 38 -1.26 -11.41 -1.36
CA GLY A 38 -1.69 -10.12 -0.83
C GLY A 38 -0.57 -9.36 -0.14
N VAL A 39 0.16 -10.03 0.76
CA VAL A 39 1.30 -9.44 1.49
C VAL A 39 2.42 -9.02 0.55
N LEU A 40 2.78 -9.85 -0.44
CA LEU A 40 3.80 -9.49 -1.43
C LEU A 40 3.38 -8.29 -2.28
N SER A 41 2.13 -8.26 -2.72
CA SER A 41 1.58 -7.13 -3.48
C SER A 41 1.59 -5.84 -2.66
N GLN A 42 1.30 -5.95 -1.36
CA GLN A 42 1.32 -4.84 -0.42
C GLN A 42 2.73 -4.29 -0.18
N LEU A 43 3.73 -5.16 -0.14
CA LEU A 43 5.15 -4.78 -0.08
C LEU A 43 5.56 -4.00 -1.32
N VAL A 44 5.23 -4.50 -2.52
CA VAL A 44 5.52 -3.82 -3.79
C VAL A 44 4.87 -2.43 -3.82
N PHE A 45 3.61 -2.33 -3.41
CA PHE A 45 2.91 -1.05 -3.30
C PHE A 45 3.62 -0.08 -2.33
N THR A 46 4.02 -0.58 -1.15
CA THR A 46 4.68 0.24 -0.13
C THR A 46 6.02 0.80 -0.64
N ILE A 47 6.84 -0.04 -1.27
CA ILE A 47 8.12 0.39 -1.86
C ILE A 47 7.88 1.47 -2.92
N TRP A 48 6.89 1.26 -3.78
CA TRP A 48 6.57 2.21 -4.84
C TRP A 48 6.05 3.55 -4.29
N ALA A 49 5.16 3.52 -3.28
CA ALA A 49 4.65 4.71 -2.63
C ALA A 49 5.77 5.52 -1.96
N LEU A 50 6.69 4.85 -1.26
CA LEU A 50 7.86 5.49 -0.67
C LEU A 50 8.77 6.09 -1.74
N TYR A 51 9.01 5.37 -2.84
CA TYR A 51 9.76 5.92 -3.97
C TYR A 51 9.12 7.20 -4.54
N GLU A 52 7.79 7.22 -4.71
CA GLU A 52 7.05 8.40 -5.15
C GLU A 52 7.22 9.57 -4.18
N ILE A 53 7.12 9.32 -2.86
CA ILE A 53 7.34 10.34 -1.82
C ILE A 53 8.78 10.88 -1.85
N TRP A 54 9.76 10.00 -1.91
CA TRP A 54 11.16 10.39 -1.78
C TRP A 54 11.70 11.06 -3.04
N SER A 55 11.20 10.69 -4.22
CA SER A 55 11.56 11.29 -5.51
C SER A 55 11.04 12.72 -5.70
N LYS A 56 9.99 13.12 -4.97
CA LYS A 56 9.44 14.48 -5.04
C LYS A 56 10.34 15.48 -4.30
N SER A 57 10.82 16.49 -5.02
CA SER A 57 11.72 17.52 -4.49
C SER A 57 10.97 18.65 -3.76
N ASN A 58 9.66 18.82 -3.98
CA ASN A 58 8.84 19.86 -3.35
C ASN A 58 8.36 19.50 -1.93
N LEU A 59 8.55 18.26 -1.50
CA LEU A 59 8.13 17.79 -0.17
C LEU A 59 9.21 18.06 0.87
N VAL A 60 8.76 18.57 2.03
CA VAL A 60 9.63 18.78 3.19
C VAL A 60 10.14 17.43 3.68
N GLN A 61 11.42 17.38 4.11
CA GLN A 61 12.06 16.15 4.57
C GLN A 61 11.31 15.50 5.75
N LEU A 62 10.70 16.31 6.62
CA LEU A 62 9.86 15.84 7.73
C LEU A 62 8.66 15.02 7.22
N ASP A 63 7.97 15.49 6.17
CA ASP A 63 6.81 14.79 5.61
C ASP A 63 7.22 13.41 5.06
N LYS A 64 8.39 13.34 4.40
CA LYS A 64 8.92 12.06 3.89
C LYS A 64 9.14 11.05 5.02
N ILE A 65 9.68 11.51 6.14
CA ILE A 65 9.92 10.68 7.33
C ILE A 65 8.59 10.24 7.94
N VAL A 66 7.63 11.15 8.09
CA VAL A 66 6.30 10.85 8.65
C VAL A 66 5.58 9.79 7.80
N TRP A 67 5.59 9.94 6.48
CA TRP A 67 5.01 8.93 5.59
C TRP A 67 5.73 7.59 5.67
N THR A 68 7.05 7.60 5.76
CA THR A 68 7.82 6.36 5.96
C THR A 68 7.44 5.67 7.26
N ALA A 69 7.33 6.41 8.37
CA ALA A 69 6.86 5.87 9.64
C ALA A 69 5.42 5.35 9.57
N ALA A 70 4.52 6.08 8.88
CA ALA A 70 3.13 5.68 8.69
C ALA A 70 3.04 4.36 7.92
N PHE A 71 3.80 4.19 6.83
CA PHE A 71 3.83 2.94 6.08
C PHE A 71 4.39 1.76 6.88
N VAL A 72 5.38 1.99 7.75
CA VAL A 72 5.95 0.94 8.59
C VAL A 72 4.98 0.52 9.70
N VAL A 73 4.34 1.47 10.38
CA VAL A 73 3.49 1.19 11.56
C VAL A 73 2.08 0.80 11.17
N LEU A 74 1.48 1.52 10.23
CA LEU A 74 0.06 1.41 9.87
C LEU A 74 -0.17 0.70 8.53
N ASN A 75 0.88 0.50 7.73
CA ASN A 75 0.90 -0.21 6.46
C ASN A 75 -0.36 0.04 5.60
N GLY A 76 -1.30 -0.90 5.57
CA GLY A 76 -2.51 -0.80 4.75
C GLY A 76 -3.33 0.46 5.00
N ILE A 77 -3.44 0.90 6.25
CA ILE A 77 -4.16 2.14 6.60
C ILE A 77 -3.41 3.36 6.03
N ALA A 78 -2.09 3.42 6.19
CA ALA A 78 -1.28 4.48 5.58
C ALA A 78 -1.38 4.46 4.05
N GLY A 79 -1.47 3.26 3.45
CA GLY A 79 -1.74 3.08 2.03
C GLY A 79 -3.06 3.71 1.60
N ILE A 80 -4.15 3.53 2.36
CA ILE A 80 -5.44 4.17 2.06
C ILE A 80 -5.30 5.70 2.06
N PHE A 81 -4.73 6.28 3.12
CA PHE A 81 -4.58 7.74 3.21
C PHE A 81 -3.63 8.31 2.16
N PHE A 82 -2.51 7.64 1.92
CA PHE A 82 -1.56 8.00 0.89
C PHE A 82 -2.27 8.06 -0.46
N TYR A 83 -3.02 7.01 -0.79
CA TYR A 83 -3.58 6.82 -2.11
C TYR A 83 -4.79 7.69 -2.42
N PHE A 84 -5.70 7.88 -1.46
CA PHE A 84 -6.96 8.60 -1.67
C PHE A 84 -6.91 10.09 -1.30
N VAL A 85 -5.97 10.49 -0.44
CA VAL A 85 -5.98 11.85 0.13
C VAL A 85 -4.72 12.63 -0.23
N TYR A 86 -3.56 11.99 -0.14
CA TYR A 86 -2.29 12.69 -0.20
C TYR A 86 -1.67 12.72 -1.59
N ARG A 87 -1.83 11.62 -2.35
CA ARG A 87 -1.23 11.48 -3.68
C ARG A 87 -1.76 12.50 -4.68
N ASP A 88 -3.06 12.77 -4.70
CA ASP A 88 -3.63 13.78 -5.60
C ASP A 88 -3.10 15.19 -5.25
N LYS A 89 -2.89 15.49 -3.95
CA LYS A 89 -2.26 16.73 -3.48
C LYS A 89 -0.76 16.87 -3.78
N MET A 90 -0.08 15.80 -4.21
CA MET A 90 1.32 15.83 -4.65
C MET A 90 1.49 16.03 -6.17
N VAL A 91 0.43 15.78 -6.94
CA VAL A 91 0.45 15.83 -8.41
C VAL A 91 0.09 17.23 -8.89
N ASP A 92 -0.68 17.98 -8.10
CA ASP A 92 -0.85 19.44 -8.22
C ASP A 92 0.34 20.21 -7.64
#